data_AF-A0A1D2R462-F1
#
_entry.id   AF-A0A1D2R462-F1
#
_cell.length_a   1.000
_cell.length_b   1.000
_cell.length_c   1.000
_cell.angle_alpha   90.00
_cell.angle_beta   90.00
_cell.angle_gamma   90.00
#
_symmetry.space_group_name_H-M   'P 1'
#
loop_
_entity.id
_entity.type
_entity.pdbx_description
1 polymer ?
#
loop_
_entity_poly.entity_id
_entity_poly.type
_entity_poly.pdbx_seq_one_letter_code
_entity_poly.pdbx_strand_id
1 'polypeptide(L)'
;MTEEKDLIAYCGLYCGDCNKHSKEIREGAIKLKAGIDAKIGVAGAAAIKSRILELKNYKEFYEVLEWFATQEGVMNNGDCVKCRNGGGQAICEIRDCAKEKGIEFCCKCDDYPCDLLHPRMIEDSDRLISNKI
;
A
#
# COMPACT_ATOMS: atom_id res chain seq x y z
N MET A 1 -3.36 10.48 -21.01
CA MET A 1 -2.86 11.18 -19.81
C MET A 1 -3.88 10.96 -18.71
N THR A 2 -3.48 10.45 -17.54
CA THR A 2 -4.43 10.37 -16.43
C THR A 2 -4.63 11.77 -15.89
N GLU A 3 -5.87 12.22 -15.76
CA GLU A 3 -6.13 13.51 -15.14
C GLU A 3 -5.79 13.39 -13.65
N GLU A 4 -5.29 14.47 -13.04
CA GLU A 4 -4.92 14.50 -11.61
C GLU A 4 -6.08 14.07 -10.70
N LYS A 5 -7.32 14.30 -11.14
CA LYS A 5 -8.56 13.84 -10.51
C LYS A 5 -8.69 12.32 -10.42
N ASP A 6 -8.11 11.57 -11.35
CA ASP A 6 -8.15 10.09 -11.36
C ASP A 6 -7.32 9.48 -10.23
N LEU A 7 -6.43 10.27 -9.63
CA LEU A 7 -5.64 9.87 -8.46
C LEU A 7 -6.42 10.09 -7.15
N ILE A 8 -7.52 10.83 -7.16
CA ILE A 8 -8.32 11.09 -5.95
C ILE A 8 -9.43 10.05 -5.87
N ALA A 9 -9.46 9.24 -4.81
CA ALA A 9 -10.52 8.28 -4.54
C ALA A 9 -11.86 8.97 -4.26
N TYR A 10 -12.97 8.21 -4.31
CA TYR A 10 -14.30 8.74 -3.98
C TYR A 10 -14.34 9.38 -2.58
N CYS A 11 -13.66 8.79 -1.60
CA CYS A 11 -13.55 9.31 -0.24
C CYS A 11 -12.62 10.53 -0.07
N GLY A 12 -11.91 10.95 -1.12
CA GLY A 12 -10.94 12.04 -1.06
C GLY A 12 -9.48 11.60 -0.80
N LEU A 13 -9.22 10.32 -0.53
CA LEU A 13 -7.85 9.82 -0.41
C LEU A 13 -7.08 10.00 -1.73
N TYR A 14 -5.87 10.54 -1.64
CA TYR A 14 -5.02 10.78 -2.80
C TYR A 14 -4.05 9.61 -3.03
N CYS A 15 -4.15 8.97 -4.20
CA CYS A 15 -3.27 7.87 -4.58
C CYS A 15 -1.82 8.34 -4.72
N GLY A 16 -1.55 9.61 -5.02
CA GLY A 16 -0.17 10.13 -5.10
C GLY A 16 0.63 9.94 -3.82
N ASP A 17 -0.03 9.99 -2.65
CA ASP A 17 0.61 9.81 -1.34
C ASP A 17 0.65 8.33 -0.89
N CYS A 18 0.11 7.43 -1.70
CA CYS A 18 -0.01 6.01 -1.36
C CYS A 18 1.26 5.25 -1.78
N ASN A 19 1.92 4.63 -0.81
CA ASN A 19 3.13 3.80 -1.01
C ASN A 19 3.01 2.71 -2.10
N LYS A 20 1.78 2.22 -2.36
CA LYS A 20 1.50 1.25 -3.43
C LYS A 20 1.51 1.90 -4.81
N HIS A 21 1.01 3.12 -4.92
CA HIS A 21 0.97 3.85 -6.18
C HIS A 21 2.35 4.42 -6.54
N SER A 22 3.05 4.97 -5.54
CA SER A 22 4.32 5.66 -5.68
C SER A 22 5.51 4.71 -5.82
N LYS A 23 5.33 3.44 -5.42
CA LYS A 23 6.24 2.29 -5.64
C LYS A 23 7.59 2.36 -4.90
N GLU A 24 7.90 3.39 -4.11
CA GLU A 24 9.24 3.54 -3.52
C GLU A 24 9.63 2.36 -2.64
N ILE A 25 8.71 1.85 -1.82
CA ILE A 25 8.96 0.68 -0.98
C ILE A 25 9.28 -0.55 -1.84
N ARG A 26 8.50 -0.75 -2.92
CA ARG A 26 8.67 -1.90 -3.82
C ARG A 26 10.01 -1.82 -4.56
N GLU A 27 10.33 -0.67 -5.12
CA GLU A 27 11.60 -0.45 -5.83
C GLU A 27 12.79 -0.56 -4.89
N GLY A 28 12.68 -0.04 -3.66
CA GLY A 28 13.66 -0.23 -2.61
C GLY A 28 13.89 -1.69 -2.27
N ALA A 29 12.80 -2.46 -2.09
CA ALA A 29 12.85 -3.89 -1.81
C ALA A 29 13.51 -4.68 -2.95
N ILE A 30 13.15 -4.39 -4.21
CA ILE A 30 13.78 -5.01 -5.39
C ILE A 30 15.29 -4.76 -5.40
N LYS A 31 15.72 -3.50 -5.19
CA LYS A 31 17.14 -3.13 -5.19
C LYS A 31 17.90 -3.82 -4.06
N LEU A 32 17.36 -3.82 -2.84
CA LEU A 32 17.98 -4.46 -1.69
C LEU A 32 18.11 -5.96 -1.90
N LYS A 33 17.02 -6.62 -2.33
CA LYS A 33 16.99 -8.05 -2.62
C LYS A 33 18.03 -8.43 -3.68
N ALA A 34 18.10 -7.70 -4.78
CA ALA A 34 19.10 -7.95 -5.83
C ALA A 34 20.55 -7.84 -5.29
N GLY A 35 20.82 -6.85 -4.45
CA GLY A 35 22.13 -6.70 -3.80
C GLY A 35 22.47 -7.87 -2.87
N ILE A 36 21.51 -8.30 -2.07
CA ILE A 36 21.64 -9.48 -1.18
C ILE A 36 21.88 -10.75 -2.01
N ASP A 37 21.10 -10.98 -3.05
CA ASP A 37 21.21 -12.16 -3.91
C ASP A 37 22.58 -12.23 -4.60
N ALA A 38 23.09 -11.10 -5.08
CA ALA A 38 24.38 -11.03 -5.77
C ALA A 38 25.60 -11.19 -4.85
N LYS A 39 25.48 -10.89 -3.55
CA LYS A 39 26.63 -10.86 -2.61
C LYS A 39 26.59 -11.95 -1.55
N ILE A 40 25.41 -12.44 -1.23
CA ILE A 40 25.16 -13.39 -0.14
C ILE A 40 24.42 -14.60 -0.70
N GLY A 41 23.30 -14.37 -1.40
CA GLY A 41 22.39 -15.41 -1.85
C GLY A 41 21.74 -16.17 -0.69
N VAL A 42 20.79 -17.07 -1.01
CA VAL A 42 20.12 -17.89 0.02
C VAL A 42 21.10 -18.83 0.73
N ALA A 43 22.14 -19.31 0.03
CA ALA A 43 23.17 -20.17 0.60
C ALA A 43 24.13 -19.44 1.55
N GLY A 44 24.49 -18.19 1.26
CA GLY A 44 25.35 -17.38 2.14
C GLY A 44 24.66 -16.98 3.44
N ALA A 45 23.32 -16.93 3.47
CA ALA A 45 22.54 -16.64 4.67
C ALA A 45 22.82 -17.60 5.84
N ALA A 46 22.96 -18.91 5.56
CA ALA A 46 23.28 -19.91 6.57
C ALA A 46 24.69 -19.71 7.14
N ALA A 47 25.65 -19.33 6.31
CA ALA A 47 27.03 -19.04 6.71
C ALA A 47 27.18 -17.70 7.44
N ILE A 48 26.32 -16.72 7.16
CA ILE A 48 26.30 -15.44 7.87
C ILE A 48 25.62 -15.59 9.23
N LYS A 49 24.54 -16.36 9.34
CA LYS A 49 23.83 -16.61 10.59
C LYS A 49 24.73 -17.22 11.67
N SER A 50 25.73 -18.02 11.29
CA SER A 50 26.71 -18.59 12.24
C SER A 50 27.78 -17.60 12.71
N ARG A 51 27.86 -16.41 12.10
CA ARG A 51 28.88 -15.38 12.38
C ARG A 51 28.28 -14.07 12.91
N ILE A 52 27.01 -13.81 12.62
CA ILE A 52 26.28 -12.58 13.00
C ILE A 52 24.96 -13.00 13.65
N LEU A 53 24.90 -12.89 14.98
CA LEU A 53 23.77 -13.35 15.79
C LEU A 53 22.48 -12.58 15.48
N GLU A 54 22.60 -11.32 15.09
CA GLU A 54 21.50 -10.42 14.72
C GLU A 54 20.73 -10.94 13.49
N LEU A 55 21.38 -11.73 12.63
CA LEU A 55 20.79 -12.32 11.43
C LEU A 55 20.17 -13.70 11.69
N LYS A 56 19.87 -14.03 12.95
CA LYS A 56 19.18 -15.28 13.32
C LYS A 56 17.83 -15.47 12.62
N ASN A 57 17.15 -14.39 12.26
CA ASN A 57 15.85 -14.38 11.59
C ASN A 57 15.95 -13.98 10.09
N TYR A 58 17.08 -14.31 9.45
CA TYR A 58 17.32 -13.92 8.06
C TYR A 58 16.24 -14.47 7.10
N LYS A 59 15.78 -15.71 7.32
CA LYS A 59 14.78 -16.34 6.45
C LYS A 59 13.46 -15.56 6.50
N GLU A 60 13.01 -15.23 7.70
CA GLU A 60 11.79 -14.46 7.95
C GLU A 60 11.92 -13.05 7.36
N PHE A 61 13.07 -12.40 7.54
CA PHE A 61 13.36 -11.12 6.89
C PHE A 61 13.28 -11.22 5.36
N TYR A 62 13.89 -12.25 4.78
CA TYR A 62 13.95 -12.42 3.33
C TYR A 62 12.56 -12.72 2.74
N GLU A 63 11.71 -13.48 3.43
CA GLU A 63 10.31 -13.71 3.04
C GLU A 63 9.49 -12.40 3.05
N VAL A 64 9.68 -11.56 4.07
CA VAL A 64 9.05 -10.23 4.12
C VAL A 64 9.57 -9.32 3.00
N LEU A 65 10.89 -9.34 2.75
CA LEU A 65 11.53 -8.58 1.67
C LEU A 65 11.01 -9.01 0.29
N GLU A 66 10.88 -10.32 0.05
CA GLU A 66 10.28 -10.88 -1.16
C GLU A 66 8.86 -10.34 -1.34
N TRP A 67 8.03 -10.40 -0.28
CA TRP A 67 6.67 -9.87 -0.36
C TRP A 67 6.64 -8.37 -0.67
N PHE A 68 7.56 -7.55 -0.14
CA PHE A 68 7.62 -6.14 -0.51
C PHE A 68 8.10 -5.92 -1.95
N ALA A 69 8.95 -6.78 -2.49
CA ALA A 69 9.43 -6.70 -3.87
C ALA A 69 8.36 -7.12 -4.89
N THR A 70 7.53 -8.11 -4.55
CA THR A 70 6.46 -8.61 -5.43
C THR A 70 5.14 -7.89 -5.20
N GLN A 71 4.81 -7.61 -3.94
CA GLN A 71 3.49 -7.18 -3.45
C GLN A 71 2.35 -8.05 -3.97
N GLU A 72 2.61 -9.36 -4.03
CA GLU A 72 1.66 -10.37 -4.50
C GLU A 72 0.34 -10.30 -3.72
N GLY A 73 -0.77 -10.48 -4.43
CA GLY A 73 -2.12 -10.40 -3.88
C GLY A 73 -2.62 -8.97 -3.64
N VAL A 74 -1.79 -7.95 -3.85
CA VAL A 74 -2.21 -6.55 -3.69
C VAL A 74 -1.97 -5.70 -4.94
N MET A 75 -0.91 -5.99 -5.69
CA MET A 75 -0.58 -5.31 -6.94
C MET A 75 -0.95 -6.18 -8.15
N ASN A 76 -1.45 -5.57 -9.22
CA ASN A 76 -1.76 -6.27 -10.46
C ASN A 76 -0.52 -6.28 -11.35
N ASN A 77 0.22 -7.39 -11.39
CA ASN A 77 1.49 -7.51 -12.13
C ASN A 77 2.51 -6.40 -11.80
N GLY A 78 2.55 -5.94 -10.54
CA GLY A 78 3.46 -4.89 -10.09
C GLY A 78 2.94 -3.45 -10.25
N ASP A 79 1.70 -3.27 -10.70
CA ASP A 79 1.06 -1.97 -10.82
C ASP A 79 -0.17 -1.81 -9.91
N CYS A 80 -0.28 -0.62 -9.31
CA CYS A 80 -1.45 -0.21 -8.56
C CYS A 80 -2.52 0.23 -9.55
N VAL A 81 -3.68 -0.44 -9.54
CA VAL A 81 -4.81 -0.08 -10.41
C VAL A 81 -5.57 1.18 -9.95
N LYS A 82 -5.18 1.76 -8.80
CA LYS A 82 -5.82 2.93 -8.15
C LYS A 82 -7.19 2.62 -7.55
N CYS A 83 -7.59 3.37 -6.53
CA CYS A 83 -8.80 3.10 -5.77
C CYS A 83 -10.08 3.10 -6.62
N ARG A 84 -10.17 3.99 -7.62
CA ARG A 84 -11.33 4.08 -8.52
C ARG A 84 -11.51 2.84 -9.40
N ASN A 85 -10.41 2.21 -9.82
CA ASN A 85 -10.45 1.03 -10.69
C ASN A 85 -10.33 -0.29 -9.91
N GLY A 86 -10.78 -0.32 -8.65
CA GLY A 86 -10.80 -1.54 -7.85
C GLY A 86 -9.56 -1.78 -6.98
N GLY A 87 -8.62 -0.83 -6.95
CA GLY A 87 -7.48 -0.87 -6.01
C GLY A 87 -7.91 -0.54 -4.57
N GLY A 88 -6.95 -0.60 -3.64
CA GLY A 88 -7.22 -0.43 -2.22
C GLY A 88 -7.79 -1.70 -1.59
N GLN A 89 -8.85 -1.58 -0.77
CA GLN A 89 -9.54 -2.74 -0.23
C GLN A 89 -10.31 -3.47 -1.34
N ALA A 90 -10.26 -4.81 -1.30
CA ALA A 90 -10.95 -5.66 -2.27
C ALA A 90 -12.46 -5.34 -2.30
N ILE A 91 -13.06 -5.21 -1.12
CA ILE A 91 -14.42 -4.72 -0.93
C ILE A 91 -14.31 -3.32 -0.31
N CYS A 92 -14.99 -2.33 -0.90
CA CYS A 92 -14.94 -0.94 -0.43
C CYS A 92 -16.34 -0.34 -0.57
N GLU A 93 -17.09 -0.36 0.53
CA GLU A 93 -18.48 0.11 0.58
C GLU A 93 -18.62 1.58 0.19
N ILE A 94 -17.63 2.43 0.50
CA ILE A 94 -17.63 3.84 0.09
C ILE A 94 -17.56 3.97 -1.44
N ARG A 95 -16.72 3.16 -2.09
CA ARG A 95 -16.60 3.15 -3.56
C ARG A 95 -17.91 2.68 -4.19
N ASP A 96 -18.51 1.64 -3.63
CA ASP A 96 -19.71 1.04 -4.18
C ASP A 96 -20.91 1.99 -4.01
N CYS A 97 -21.06 2.60 -2.84
CA CYS A 97 -22.05 3.65 -2.56
C CYS A 97 -21.90 4.86 -3.50
N ALA A 98 -20.67 5.36 -3.71
CA ALA A 98 -20.45 6.49 -4.61
C ALA A 98 -20.81 6.16 -6.08
N LYS A 99 -20.51 4.94 -6.53
CA LYS A 99 -20.92 4.45 -7.85
C LYS A 99 -22.43 4.33 -7.99
N GLU A 100 -23.10 3.78 -6.97
CA GLU A 100 -24.55 3.63 -6.94
C GLU A 100 -25.27 4.99 -6.98
N LYS A 101 -24.79 5.96 -6.19
CA LYS A 101 -25.33 7.33 -6.17
C LYS A 101 -24.90 8.17 -7.39
N GLY A 102 -24.01 7.67 -8.24
CA GLY A 102 -23.51 8.41 -9.42
C GLY A 102 -22.70 9.66 -9.07
N ILE A 103 -22.09 9.71 -7.89
CA ILE A 103 -21.32 10.87 -7.41
C ILE A 103 -19.82 10.70 -7.63
N GLU A 104 -19.15 11.81 -7.97
CA GLU A 104 -17.72 11.79 -8.24
C GLU A 104 -16.88 11.72 -6.96
N PHE A 105 -17.34 12.36 -5.89
CA PHE A 105 -16.69 12.42 -4.57
C PHE A 105 -17.75 12.39 -3.48
N CYS A 106 -17.41 11.83 -2.33
CA CYS A 106 -18.33 11.77 -1.19
C CYS A 106 -18.75 13.16 -0.70
N CYS A 107 -17.89 14.18 -0.82
CA CYS A 107 -18.24 15.57 -0.48
C CYS A 107 -19.31 16.21 -1.38
N LYS A 108 -19.67 15.55 -2.50
CA LYS A 108 -20.80 15.94 -3.36
C LYS A 108 -22.10 15.18 -3.01
N CYS A 109 -22.08 14.32 -1.98
CA CYS A 109 -23.28 13.63 -1.51
C CYS A 109 -24.11 14.57 -0.65
N ASP A 110 -25.44 14.54 -0.81
CA ASP A 110 -26.35 15.36 0.00
C ASP A 110 -26.30 15.01 1.50
N ASP A 111 -25.99 13.75 1.81
CA ASP A 111 -25.84 13.24 3.18
C ASP A 111 -24.44 13.51 3.78
N TYR A 112 -23.57 14.28 3.12
CA TYR A 112 -22.20 14.48 3.58
C TYR A 112 -22.13 15.43 4.80
N PRO A 113 -21.37 15.08 5.86
CA PRO A 113 -20.70 13.80 6.10
C PRO A 113 -21.68 12.73 6.61
N CYS A 114 -21.61 11.51 6.04
CA CYS A 114 -22.49 10.41 6.43
C CYS A 114 -21.77 9.35 7.27
N ASP A 115 -22.55 8.48 7.93
CA ASP A 115 -22.05 7.42 8.81
C ASP A 115 -21.15 6.38 8.12
N LEU A 116 -21.23 6.26 6.79
CA LEU A 116 -20.36 5.37 6.02
C LEU A 116 -18.93 5.94 5.87
N LEU A 117 -18.80 7.26 5.75
CA LEU A 117 -17.49 7.92 5.55
C LEU A 117 -16.90 8.41 6.87
N HIS A 118 -17.73 8.98 7.74
CA HIS A 118 -17.30 9.72 8.92
C HIS A 118 -16.37 8.93 9.86
N PRO A 119 -16.63 7.65 10.19
CA PRO A 119 -15.71 6.87 11.03
C PRO A 119 -14.32 6.75 10.43
N ARG A 120 -14.22 6.60 9.10
CA ARG A 120 -12.93 6.47 8.41
C ARG A 120 -12.12 7.76 8.45
N MET A 121 -12.79 8.91 8.39
CA MET A 121 -12.12 10.21 8.54
C MET A 121 -11.54 10.39 9.95
N ILE A 122 -12.22 9.88 10.98
CA ILE A 122 -11.72 9.87 12.36
C ILE A 122 -10.49 8.94 12.47
N GLU A 123 -10.62 7.69 12.01
CA GLU A 123 -9.52 6.71 12.09
C GLU A 123 -8.25 7.18 11.37
N ASP A 124 -8.40 7.75 10.17
CA ASP A 124 -7.27 8.30 9.41
C ASP A 124 -6.63 9.48 10.16
N SER A 125 -7.44 10.33 10.79
CA SER A 125 -6.96 11.46 11.61
C SER A 125 -6.21 10.98 12.86
N ASP A 126 -6.78 10.03 13.60
CA ASP A 126 -6.19 9.45 14.81
C ASP A 126 -4.85 8.77 14.49
N ARG A 127 -4.78 8.06 13.36
CA ARG A 127 -3.55 7.45 12.88
C ARG A 127 -2.47 8.50 12.59
N LEU A 128 -2.82 9.62 11.97
CA LEU A 128 -1.88 10.68 11.65
C LEU A 128 -1.40 11.43 12.90
N ILE A 129 -2.26 11.58 13.90
CA ILE A 129 -1.90 12.16 15.20
C ILE A 129 -0.96 11.21 15.95
N SER A 130 -1.26 9.91 15.95
CA SER A 130 -0.51 8.89 16.71
C SER A 130 0.85 8.54 16.10
N ASN A 131 1.01 8.58 14.77
CA ASN A 131 2.29 8.29 14.10
C ASN A 131 3.27 9.48 14.10
N LYS A 132 2.95 10.57 14.79
CA LYS A 132 3.86 11.72 15.00
C LYS A 132 4.59 11.67 16.35
N ILE A 133 4.54 10.53 17.07
CA ILE A 133 5.28 10.28 18.31
C ILE A 133 6.39 9.26 18.07
#